data_AF-A0A4Q0ZC33-F1
#
_entry.id   AF-A0A4Q0ZC33-F1
#
_cell.length_a   1.000
_cell.length_b   1.000
_cell.length_c   1.000
_cell.angle_alpha   90.00
_cell.angle_beta   90.00
_cell.angle_gamma   90.00
#
_symmetry.space_group_name_H-M   'P 1'
#
loop_
_entity.id
_entity.type
_entity.pdbx_description
1 polymer ?
#
loop_
_entity_poly.entity_id
_entity_poly.type
_entity_poly.pdbx_seq_one_letter_code
_entity_poly.pdbx_strand_id
1 'polypeptide(L)'
;MDNFLIIQIYMLFFLMFAIHVYFLFNKLFVKERKIKLNNSNILWILLGLFIITIVFGFFYNEFLINDNLKNEKIKDSIANWGAFGSYFGGFVAPILTFITLIILIKQISATQEANNLQIEHINKTRRIENLTERINYTVNLANEKIDKVHSLDENIVKIYIKNDKELSKQSLSLKSIINDYNNKLTNVTLSDDSLFPLEWQSIITYINMYTNEYENDAENRLDSFIKTEFHNILVLINKTIAWCIELLNLDEHSYQFVKFALINFTYTIEEAYKLGKIDKNKYEIFYKLISIHNNNEDSITENNLKKLFAKELSNKYDKNLAEKDLPNVNFRILDTKELKVGEFSVEIEGTTYLRIDGSWINGIELLEKRKVNKIS
;
A
#
# COMPACT_ATOMS: atom_id res chain seq x y z
N MET A 1 1.05 25.58 73.74
CA MET A 1 0.50 25.70 72.38
C MET A 1 -0.52 24.58 72.26
N ASP A 2 -1.80 24.92 72.16
CA ASP A 2 -2.87 23.93 72.32
C ASP A 2 -2.74 22.81 71.28
N ASN A 3 -2.80 21.56 71.72
CA ASN A 3 -2.70 20.36 70.87
C ASN A 3 -3.64 20.42 69.66
N PHE A 4 -4.73 21.17 69.78
CA PHE A 4 -5.68 21.44 68.70
C PHE A 4 -5.09 22.26 67.54
N LEU A 5 -4.30 23.30 67.83
CA LEU A 5 -3.67 24.14 66.81
C LEU A 5 -2.57 23.37 66.04
N ILE A 6 -1.89 22.47 66.74
CA ILE A 6 -0.91 21.54 66.16
C ILE A 6 -1.61 20.57 65.19
N ILE A 7 -2.73 19.96 65.59
CA ILE A 7 -3.52 19.06 64.73
C ILE A 7 -4.06 19.80 63.48
N GLN A 8 -4.52 21.04 63.63
CA GLN A 8 -4.98 21.85 62.49
C GLN A 8 -3.86 22.18 61.50
N ILE A 9 -2.66 22.50 61.99
CA ILE A 9 -1.49 22.72 61.14
C ILE A 9 -1.13 21.44 60.39
N TYR A 10 -1.21 20.27 61.04
CA TYR A 10 -0.98 18.98 60.38
C TYR A 10 -2.03 18.66 59.30
N MET A 11 -3.31 18.90 59.57
CA MET A 11 -4.36 18.73 58.55
C MET A 11 -4.13 19.66 57.35
N LEU A 12 -3.69 20.89 57.58
CA LEU A 12 -3.40 21.85 56.51
C LEU A 12 -2.19 21.41 55.67
N PHE A 13 -1.11 20.96 56.31
CA PHE A 13 0.10 20.50 55.61
C PHE A 13 -0.20 19.25 54.78
N PHE A 14 -1.02 18.35 55.30
CA PHE A 14 -1.44 17.15 54.61
C PHE A 14 -2.41 17.43 53.45
N LEU A 15 -3.32 18.40 53.60
CA LEU A 15 -4.17 18.88 52.51
C LEU A 15 -3.31 19.45 51.37
N MET A 16 -2.29 20.25 51.71
CA MET A 16 -1.34 20.78 50.72
C MET A 16 -0.57 19.67 50.01
N PHE A 17 -0.15 18.62 50.72
CA PHE A 17 0.48 17.45 50.12
C PHE A 17 -0.46 16.68 49.19
N ALA A 18 -1.72 16.45 49.60
CA ALA A 18 -2.72 15.79 48.77
C ALA A 18 -3.04 16.59 47.49
N ILE A 19 -3.19 17.92 47.60
CA ILE A 19 -3.35 18.82 46.45
C ILE A 19 -2.13 18.74 45.52
N HIS A 20 -0.92 18.64 46.07
CA HIS A 20 0.30 18.54 45.30
C HIS A 20 0.45 17.20 44.58
N VAL A 21 0.16 16.07 45.25
CA VAL A 21 0.12 14.74 44.64
C VAL A 21 -0.93 14.69 43.53
N TYR A 22 -2.10 15.28 43.76
CA TYR A 22 -3.13 15.45 42.72
C TYR A 22 -2.59 16.24 41.52
N PHE A 23 -1.92 17.37 41.73
CA PHE A 23 -1.36 18.18 40.65
C PHE A 23 -0.23 17.47 39.89
N LEU A 24 0.64 16.74 40.59
CA LEU A 24 1.73 15.97 39.99
C LEU A 24 1.19 14.80 39.18
N PHE A 25 0.16 14.11 39.70
CA PHE A 25 -0.54 13.06 39.00
C PHE A 25 -1.25 13.60 37.75
N ASN A 26 -1.94 14.73 37.85
CA ASN A 26 -2.56 15.40 36.72
C ASN A 26 -1.51 15.80 35.65
N LYS A 27 -0.35 16.32 36.07
CA LYS A 27 0.73 16.72 35.18
C LYS A 27 1.45 15.56 34.50
N LEU A 28 1.66 14.44 35.21
CA LEU A 28 2.33 13.26 34.69
C LEU A 28 1.41 12.38 33.84
N PHE A 29 0.11 12.32 34.17
CA PHE A 29 -0.81 11.36 33.59
C PHE A 29 -1.91 11.98 32.71
N VAL A 30 -2.29 13.25 32.86
CA VAL A 30 -3.37 13.85 32.04
C VAL A 30 -2.85 14.62 30.84
N LYS A 31 -1.62 15.14 30.87
CA LYS A 31 -1.04 15.82 29.71
C LYS A 31 -0.25 14.83 28.85
N GLU A 32 -0.93 14.27 27.86
CA GLU A 32 -0.30 13.50 26.78
C GLU A 32 0.84 14.27 26.13
N ARG A 33 2.06 13.84 26.43
CA ARG A 33 3.25 13.89 25.58
C ARG A 33 4.30 13.08 26.30
N LYS A 34 5.07 12.26 25.58
CA LYS A 34 6.23 11.50 26.08
C LYS A 34 7.07 12.37 27.04
N ILE A 35 6.83 12.26 28.34
CA ILE A 35 7.61 12.99 29.34
C ILE A 35 8.91 12.20 29.48
N LYS A 36 9.98 12.65 28.82
CA LYS A 36 11.34 12.34 29.29
C LYS A 36 11.37 12.78 30.75
N LEU A 37 11.62 11.84 31.67
CA LEU A 37 11.84 12.12 33.09
C LEU A 37 12.94 13.19 33.19
N ASN A 38 12.52 14.44 33.39
CA ASN A 38 13.44 15.56 33.59
C ASN A 38 13.81 15.62 35.08
N ASN A 39 15.00 16.12 35.41
CA ASN A 39 15.53 16.23 36.77
C ASN A 39 14.56 16.92 37.74
N SER A 40 13.66 17.78 37.24
CA SER A 40 12.60 18.40 38.05
C SER A 40 11.58 17.38 38.60
N ASN A 41 11.18 16.36 37.85
CA ASN A 41 10.20 15.37 38.33
C ASN A 41 10.79 14.49 39.45
N ILE A 42 12.09 14.18 39.38
CA ILE A 42 12.81 13.44 40.43
C ILE A 42 12.90 14.30 41.70
N LEU A 43 13.17 15.60 41.57
CA LEU A 43 13.19 16.54 42.70
C LEU A 43 11.85 16.57 43.44
N TRP A 44 10.73 16.56 42.72
CA TRP A 44 9.39 16.56 43.32
C TRP A 44 9.04 15.22 44.00
N ILE A 45 9.47 14.09 43.45
CA ILE A 45 9.33 12.77 44.09
C ILE A 45 10.16 12.71 45.38
N LEU A 46 11.40 13.20 45.35
CA LEU A 46 12.27 13.30 46.52
C LEU A 46 11.68 14.23 47.59
N LEU A 47 11.07 15.35 47.20
CA LEU A 47 10.37 16.25 48.11
C LEU A 47 9.16 15.56 48.76
N GLY A 48 8.40 14.77 47.99
CA GLY A 48 7.28 14.00 48.52
C GLY A 48 7.71 12.93 49.52
N LEU A 49 8.78 12.19 49.22
CA LEU A 49 9.40 11.25 50.14
C LEU A 49 9.91 11.95 51.41
N PHE A 50 10.55 13.11 51.26
CA PHE A 50 11.05 13.91 52.37
C PHE A 50 9.92 14.37 53.31
N ILE A 51 8.78 14.80 52.76
CA ILE A 51 7.59 15.16 53.55
C ILE A 51 7.05 13.94 54.30
N ILE A 52 6.97 12.77 53.66
CA ILE A 52 6.55 11.53 54.33
C ILE A 52 7.52 11.20 55.47
N THR A 53 8.84 11.27 55.24
CA THR A 53 9.85 11.03 56.27
C THR A 53 9.76 12.02 57.43
N ILE A 54 9.46 13.31 57.16
CA ILE A 54 9.25 14.31 58.21
C ILE A 54 8.01 14.00 59.04
N VAL A 55 6.88 13.66 58.40
CA VAL A 55 5.63 13.34 59.10
C VAL A 55 5.81 12.10 59.97
N PHE A 56 6.43 11.04 59.44
CA PHE A 56 6.77 9.84 60.22
C PHE A 56 7.78 10.14 61.34
N GLY A 57 8.80 10.96 61.08
CA GLY A 57 9.83 11.32 62.06
C GLY A 57 9.31 12.19 63.21
N PHE A 58 8.45 13.16 62.93
CA PHE A 58 7.82 13.99 63.97
C PHE A 58 6.81 13.20 64.80
N PHE A 59 6.05 12.30 64.18
CA PHE A 59 5.16 11.41 64.92
C PHE A 59 5.94 10.43 65.80
N TYR A 60 7.04 9.87 65.30
CA TYR A 60 7.96 9.05 66.10
C TYR A 60 8.47 9.85 67.31
N ASN A 61 8.82 11.12 67.13
CA ASN A 61 9.30 11.97 68.22
C ASN A 61 8.20 12.29 69.26
N GLU A 62 7.00 12.69 68.84
CA GLU A 62 5.91 13.06 69.75
C GLU A 62 5.31 11.86 70.50
N PHE A 63 5.20 10.68 69.86
CA PHE A 63 4.55 9.51 70.47
C PHE A 63 5.53 8.53 71.14
N LEU A 64 6.80 8.44 70.74
CA LEU A 64 7.77 7.48 71.30
C LEU A 64 8.88 8.13 72.15
N ILE A 65 9.29 9.36 71.86
CA ILE A 65 10.46 10.01 72.50
C ILE A 65 10.06 11.04 73.57
N ASN A 66 8.91 11.73 73.44
CA ASN A 66 8.54 12.82 74.34
C ASN A 66 8.22 12.32 75.77
N ASP A 67 9.14 12.57 76.72
CA ASP A 67 9.07 12.11 78.13
C ASP A 67 8.02 12.83 79.01
N ASN A 68 7.24 13.74 78.42
CA ASN A 68 6.12 14.40 79.11
C ASN A 68 4.87 13.50 79.23
N LEU A 69 4.87 12.33 78.58
CA LEU A 69 3.87 11.27 78.75
C LEU A 69 4.41 10.15 79.65
N LYS A 70 4.84 10.52 80.86
CA LYS A 70 5.28 9.63 81.95
C LYS A 70 4.14 8.81 82.60
N ASN A 71 3.15 8.40 81.83
CA ASN A 71 2.22 7.35 82.25
C ASN A 71 2.60 6.08 81.50
N GLU A 72 3.28 5.17 82.21
CA GLU A 72 3.87 3.90 81.76
C GLU A 72 2.87 2.91 81.10
N LYS A 73 1.62 3.30 80.86
CA LYS A 73 0.61 2.50 80.13
C LYS A 73 0.32 3.00 78.71
N ILE A 74 0.86 4.14 78.31
CA ILE A 74 0.60 4.75 76.98
C ILE A 74 1.72 4.41 75.97
N LYS A 75 2.97 4.22 76.44
CA LYS A 75 4.14 3.93 75.60
C LYS A 75 4.04 2.60 74.83
N ASP A 76 3.37 1.59 75.39
CA ASP A 76 3.28 0.24 74.79
C ASP A 76 1.87 -0.17 74.35
N SER A 77 0.91 0.76 74.30
CA SER A 77 -0.44 0.34 73.92
C SER A 77 -0.48 0.07 72.41
N ILE A 78 -0.53 -1.21 72.05
CA ILE A 78 -0.92 -1.73 70.73
C ILE A 78 -2.17 -0.99 70.19
N ALA A 79 -3.02 -0.50 71.09
CA ALA A 79 -4.17 0.34 70.78
C ALA A 79 -3.82 1.66 70.07
N ASN A 80 -2.72 2.34 70.41
CA ASN A 80 -2.31 3.58 69.74
C ASN A 80 -1.80 3.32 68.31
N TRP A 81 -1.03 2.24 68.11
CA TRP A 81 -0.63 1.78 66.79
C TRP A 81 -1.81 1.28 65.95
N GLY A 82 -2.78 0.61 66.59
CA GLY A 82 -4.03 0.21 65.97
C GLY A 82 -4.90 1.40 65.55
N ALA A 83 -4.96 2.45 66.36
CA ALA A 83 -5.65 3.69 66.02
C ALA A 83 -4.96 4.45 64.88
N PHE A 84 -3.62 4.49 64.86
CA PHE A 84 -2.85 5.05 63.75
C PHE A 84 -3.07 4.27 62.45
N GLY A 85 -2.93 2.95 62.49
CA GLY A 85 -3.19 2.08 61.33
C GLY A 85 -4.61 2.21 60.81
N SER A 86 -5.59 2.41 61.71
CA SER A 86 -6.99 2.65 61.36
C SER A 86 -7.22 4.03 60.72
N TYR A 87 -6.57 5.09 61.24
CA TYR A 87 -6.65 6.44 60.68
C TYR A 87 -5.93 6.53 59.32
N PHE A 88 -4.69 6.02 59.25
CA PHE A 88 -3.90 5.99 58.03
C PHE A 88 -4.54 5.08 56.98
N GLY A 89 -4.97 3.87 57.36
CA GLY A 89 -5.68 2.95 56.47
C GLY A 89 -7.02 3.50 55.99
N GLY A 90 -7.79 4.14 56.88
CA GLY A 90 -9.07 4.77 56.55
C GLY A 90 -8.95 5.92 55.56
N PHE A 91 -7.79 6.59 55.49
CA PHE A 91 -7.54 7.69 54.55
C PHE A 91 -6.80 7.24 53.28
N VAL A 92 -5.76 6.42 53.42
CA VAL A 92 -4.91 5.99 52.31
C VAL A 92 -5.62 4.99 51.40
N ALA A 93 -6.45 4.09 51.95
CA ALA A 93 -7.15 3.11 51.13
C ALA A 93 -8.15 3.77 50.14
N PRO A 94 -8.98 4.76 50.54
CA PRO A 94 -9.83 5.49 49.59
C PRO A 94 -9.04 6.24 48.51
N ILE A 95 -7.92 6.89 48.87
CA ILE A 95 -7.07 7.60 47.89
C ILE A 95 -6.44 6.62 46.90
N LEU A 96 -5.87 5.52 47.39
CA LEU A 96 -5.26 4.52 46.53
C LEU A 96 -6.30 3.86 45.61
N THR A 97 -7.51 3.64 46.11
CA THR A 97 -8.64 3.13 45.32
C THR A 97 -9.04 4.12 44.23
N PHE A 98 -9.10 5.42 44.55
CA PHE A 98 -9.40 6.47 43.58
C PHE A 98 -8.31 6.59 42.50
N ILE A 99 -7.03 6.54 42.89
CA ILE A 99 -5.90 6.52 41.94
C ILE A 99 -5.98 5.29 41.05
N THR A 100 -6.26 4.11 41.62
CA THR A 100 -6.40 2.85 40.87
C THR A 100 -7.55 2.94 39.88
N LEU A 101 -8.69 3.51 40.28
CA LEU A 101 -9.83 3.73 39.39
C LEU A 101 -9.45 4.64 38.22
N ILE A 102 -8.72 5.73 38.45
CA ILE A 102 -8.27 6.63 37.38
C ILE A 102 -7.31 5.91 36.42
N ILE A 103 -6.35 5.13 36.95
CA ILE A 103 -5.43 4.33 36.13
C ILE A 103 -6.21 3.34 35.27
N LEU A 104 -7.18 2.65 35.86
CA LEU A 104 -8.01 1.66 35.17
C LEU A 104 -8.84 2.30 34.06
N ILE A 105 -9.48 3.45 34.31
CA ILE A 105 -10.21 4.19 33.29
C ILE A 105 -9.28 4.55 32.13
N LYS A 106 -8.09 5.09 32.42
CA LYS A 106 -7.11 5.46 31.38
C LYS A 106 -6.61 4.25 30.61
N GLN A 107 -6.36 3.13 31.29
CA GLN A 107 -5.93 1.89 30.66
C GLN A 107 -7.01 1.36 29.70
N ILE A 108 -8.28 1.43 30.10
CA ILE A 108 -9.41 1.05 29.23
C ILE A 108 -9.46 1.94 28.00
N SER A 109 -9.34 3.26 28.15
CA SER A 109 -9.35 4.19 27.01
C SER A 109 -8.21 3.93 26.03
N ALA A 110 -6.98 3.75 26.53
CA ALA A 110 -5.82 3.44 25.68
C ALA A 110 -5.96 2.08 24.97
N THR A 111 -6.54 1.09 25.66
CA THR A 111 -6.82 -0.23 25.08
C THR A 111 -7.90 -0.15 23.99
N GLN A 112 -8.95 0.66 24.20
CA GLN A 112 -9.99 0.88 23.20
C GLN A 112 -9.43 1.54 21.94
N GLU A 113 -8.56 2.54 22.09
CA GLU A 113 -7.89 3.20 20.95
C GLU A 113 -7.02 2.21 20.17
N ALA A 114 -6.19 1.42 20.86
CA ALA A 114 -5.36 0.39 20.23
C ALA A 114 -6.21 -0.67 19.49
N ASN A 115 -7.32 -1.10 20.09
CA ASN A 115 -8.25 -2.05 19.46
C ASN A 115 -8.91 -1.45 18.20
N ASN A 116 -9.29 -0.17 18.24
CA ASN A 116 -9.88 0.49 17.07
C ASN A 116 -8.88 0.57 15.91
N LEU A 117 -7.63 0.96 16.19
CA LEU A 117 -6.55 0.95 15.19
C LEU A 117 -6.31 -0.47 14.65
N GLN A 118 -6.32 -1.48 15.51
CA GLN A 118 -6.16 -2.87 15.09
C GLN A 118 -7.31 -3.33 14.16
N ILE A 119 -8.55 -2.99 14.49
CA ILE A 119 -9.72 -3.29 13.65
C ILE A 119 -9.58 -2.60 12.28
N GLU A 120 -9.14 -1.34 12.25
CA GLU A 120 -8.91 -0.61 11.02
C GLU A 120 -7.83 -1.29 10.15
N HIS A 121 -6.71 -1.68 10.74
CA HIS A 121 -5.66 -2.43 10.05
C HIS A 121 -6.17 -3.78 9.51
N ILE A 122 -6.93 -4.54 10.29
CA ILE A 122 -7.53 -5.82 9.85
C ILE A 122 -8.47 -5.59 8.66
N ASN A 123 -9.31 -4.56 8.72
CA ASN A 123 -10.25 -4.24 7.64
C ASN A 123 -9.50 -3.84 6.35
N LYS A 124 -8.43 -3.04 6.48
CA LYS A 124 -7.57 -2.67 5.35
C LYS A 124 -6.92 -3.91 4.72
N THR A 125 -6.30 -4.76 5.52
CA THR A 125 -5.67 -6.01 5.05
C THR A 125 -6.68 -6.92 4.36
N ARG A 126 -7.86 -7.13 4.95
CA ARG A 126 -8.91 -7.95 4.34
C ARG A 126 -9.37 -7.40 2.99
N ARG A 127 -9.43 -6.07 2.83
CA ARG A 127 -9.78 -5.45 1.55
C ARG A 127 -8.71 -5.69 0.50
N ILE A 128 -7.43 -5.59 0.88
CA ILE A 128 -6.28 -5.90 0.00
C ILE A 128 -6.32 -7.36 -0.45
N GLU A 129 -6.55 -8.30 0.47
CA GLU A 129 -6.67 -9.73 0.16
C GLU A 129 -7.81 -10.00 -0.83
N ASN A 130 -9.00 -9.46 -0.57
CA ASN A 130 -10.15 -9.63 -1.46
C ASN A 130 -9.90 -9.07 -2.87
N LEU A 131 -9.21 -7.92 -2.98
CA LEU A 131 -8.85 -7.34 -4.29
C LEU A 131 -7.81 -8.19 -5.01
N THR A 132 -6.81 -8.67 -4.29
CA THR A 132 -5.77 -9.57 -4.80
C THR A 132 -6.39 -10.86 -5.35
N GLU A 133 -7.33 -11.46 -4.63
CA GLU A 133 -8.07 -12.65 -5.08
C GLU A 133 -8.87 -12.37 -6.36
N ARG A 134 -9.60 -11.25 -6.42
CA ARG A 134 -10.37 -10.85 -7.61
C ARG A 134 -9.50 -10.60 -8.83
N ILE A 135 -8.36 -9.93 -8.62
CA ILE A 135 -7.37 -9.70 -9.68
C ILE A 135 -6.86 -11.06 -10.19
N ASN A 136 -6.39 -11.94 -9.32
CA ASN A 136 -5.91 -13.26 -9.72
C ASN A 136 -6.98 -14.08 -10.46
N TYR A 137 -8.20 -14.12 -9.93
CA TYR A 137 -9.31 -14.84 -10.56
C TYR A 137 -9.56 -14.36 -11.99
N THR A 138 -9.60 -13.04 -12.20
CA THR A 138 -9.89 -12.49 -13.52
C THR A 138 -8.72 -12.50 -14.48
N VAL A 139 -7.50 -12.38 -13.96
CA VAL A 139 -6.29 -12.61 -14.76
C VAL A 139 -6.30 -14.03 -15.29
N ASN A 140 -6.53 -15.01 -14.44
CA ASN A 140 -6.57 -16.42 -14.82
C ASN A 140 -7.69 -16.70 -15.83
N LEU A 141 -8.89 -16.16 -15.59
CA LEU A 141 -10.02 -16.35 -16.50
C LEU A 141 -9.80 -15.66 -17.86
N ALA A 142 -9.16 -14.49 -17.88
CA ALA A 142 -8.80 -13.81 -19.11
C ALA A 142 -7.75 -14.60 -19.89
N ASN A 143 -6.69 -15.07 -19.22
CA ASN A 143 -5.66 -15.90 -19.84
C ASN A 143 -6.26 -17.21 -20.38
N GLU A 144 -7.12 -17.90 -19.63
CA GLU A 144 -7.81 -19.10 -20.12
C GLU A 144 -8.57 -18.84 -21.43
N LYS A 145 -9.26 -17.70 -21.52
CA LYS A 145 -9.97 -17.29 -22.74
C LYS A 145 -9.02 -16.89 -23.88
N ILE A 146 -7.90 -16.27 -23.58
CA ILE A 146 -6.88 -15.88 -24.56
C ILE A 146 -6.17 -17.13 -25.11
N ASP A 147 -5.79 -18.06 -24.25
CA ASP A 147 -5.05 -19.28 -24.59
C ASP A 147 -5.94 -20.33 -25.28
N LYS A 148 -7.27 -20.14 -25.23
CA LYS A 148 -8.20 -20.99 -25.95
C LYS A 148 -8.00 -20.86 -27.46
N VAL A 149 -7.64 -21.97 -28.09
CA VAL A 149 -7.46 -22.06 -29.53
C VAL A 149 -8.76 -22.41 -30.26
N HIS A 150 -8.91 -21.88 -31.47
CA HIS A 150 -10.10 -22.01 -32.30
C HIS A 150 -9.76 -22.50 -33.71
N SER A 151 -10.69 -23.24 -34.31
CA SER A 151 -10.57 -23.79 -35.67
C SER A 151 -10.52 -22.71 -36.73
N LEU A 152 -9.58 -22.81 -37.67
CA LEU A 152 -9.37 -21.81 -38.71
C LEU A 152 -10.52 -21.82 -39.71
N ASP A 153 -11.00 -20.63 -40.06
CA ASP A 153 -11.95 -20.45 -41.15
C ASP A 153 -11.22 -20.28 -42.50
N GLU A 154 -11.97 -20.33 -43.60
CA GLU A 154 -11.38 -20.18 -44.93
C GLU A 154 -10.67 -18.84 -45.13
N ASN A 155 -11.12 -17.77 -44.47
CA ASN A 155 -10.56 -16.43 -44.65
C ASN A 155 -9.18 -16.35 -43.99
N ILE A 156 -9.04 -16.85 -42.77
CA ILE A 156 -7.76 -16.95 -42.06
C ILE A 156 -6.78 -17.83 -42.81
N VAL A 157 -7.24 -18.98 -43.33
CA VAL A 157 -6.40 -19.85 -44.13
C VAL A 157 -5.93 -19.16 -45.42
N LYS A 158 -6.81 -18.40 -46.09
CA LYS A 158 -6.41 -17.58 -47.27
C LYS A 158 -5.37 -16.53 -46.90
N ILE A 159 -5.52 -15.84 -45.76
CA ILE A 159 -4.54 -14.87 -45.26
C ILE A 159 -3.20 -15.57 -44.96
N TYR A 160 -3.24 -16.76 -44.36
CA TYR A 160 -2.05 -17.56 -44.07
C TYR A 160 -1.29 -17.92 -45.36
N ILE A 161 -1.99 -18.49 -46.35
CA ILE A 161 -1.41 -18.88 -47.63
C ILE A 161 -0.78 -17.68 -48.35
N LYS A 162 -1.47 -16.52 -48.33
CA LYS A 162 -0.98 -15.29 -48.96
C LYS A 162 0.31 -14.77 -48.32
N ASN A 163 0.42 -14.88 -47.00
CA ASN A 163 1.56 -14.37 -46.24
C ASN A 163 2.73 -15.36 -46.17
N ASP A 164 2.51 -16.64 -46.50
CA ASP A 164 3.57 -17.63 -46.58
C ASP A 164 4.43 -17.41 -47.85
N LYS A 165 5.75 -17.26 -47.64
CA LYS A 165 6.70 -16.92 -48.72
C LYS A 165 6.89 -18.02 -49.76
N GLU A 166 6.65 -19.28 -49.39
CA GLU A 166 6.81 -20.42 -50.30
C GLU A 166 5.51 -20.68 -51.06
N LEU A 167 4.37 -20.65 -50.36
CA LEU A 167 3.06 -20.87 -50.98
C LEU A 167 2.64 -19.70 -51.90
N SER A 168 2.97 -18.46 -51.54
CA SER A 168 2.67 -17.28 -52.37
C SER A 168 3.37 -17.30 -53.73
N LYS A 169 4.58 -17.86 -53.83
CA LYS A 169 5.32 -18.00 -55.10
C LYS A 169 4.67 -19.00 -56.05
N GLN A 170 3.98 -20.00 -55.51
CA GLN A 170 3.42 -21.10 -56.27
C GLN A 170 2.03 -20.79 -56.86
N SER A 171 1.47 -19.60 -56.57
CA SER A 171 0.12 -19.19 -57.03
C SER A 171 -0.98 -20.19 -56.66
N LEU A 172 -0.79 -20.95 -55.58
CA LEU A 172 -1.74 -21.96 -55.12
C LEU A 172 -2.93 -21.31 -54.44
N SER A 173 -4.13 -21.78 -54.76
CA SER A 173 -5.37 -21.31 -54.14
C SER A 173 -5.95 -22.37 -53.21
N LEU A 174 -6.74 -21.90 -52.24
CA LEU A 174 -7.44 -22.78 -51.30
C LEU A 174 -8.51 -23.59 -52.04
N LYS A 175 -8.46 -24.93 -51.94
CA LYS A 175 -9.48 -25.84 -52.47
C LYS A 175 -10.53 -26.19 -51.41
N SER A 176 -10.08 -26.62 -50.22
CA SER A 176 -10.97 -26.95 -49.11
C SER A 176 -10.23 -26.97 -47.78
N ILE A 177 -10.98 -26.93 -46.68
CA ILE A 177 -10.48 -27.09 -45.31
C ILE A 177 -11.26 -28.19 -44.58
N ILE A 178 -10.58 -28.94 -43.71
CA ILE A 178 -11.19 -29.93 -42.82
C ILE A 178 -10.62 -29.75 -41.42
N ASN A 179 -11.48 -29.53 -40.43
CA ASN A 179 -11.07 -29.34 -39.04
C ASN A 179 -10.98 -30.69 -38.30
N ASP A 180 -9.80 -30.98 -37.77
CA ASP A 180 -9.54 -32.09 -36.85
C ASP A 180 -9.63 -31.59 -35.40
N TYR A 181 -10.77 -31.88 -34.76
CA TYR A 181 -11.07 -31.45 -33.39
C TYR A 181 -10.26 -32.20 -32.33
N ASN A 182 -9.76 -33.40 -32.63
CA ASN A 182 -8.99 -34.20 -31.67
C ASN A 182 -7.57 -33.65 -31.54
N ASN A 183 -6.95 -33.33 -32.67
CA ASN A 183 -5.59 -32.80 -32.73
C ASN A 183 -5.53 -31.27 -32.72
N LYS A 184 -6.68 -30.59 -32.81
CA LYS A 184 -6.80 -29.12 -32.91
C LYS A 184 -6.03 -28.57 -34.11
N LEU A 185 -6.23 -29.21 -35.26
CA LEU A 185 -5.61 -28.87 -36.53
C LEU A 185 -6.68 -28.54 -37.57
N THR A 186 -6.34 -27.69 -38.52
CA THR A 186 -7.10 -27.47 -39.75
C THR A 186 -6.27 -28.02 -40.90
N ASN A 187 -6.72 -29.10 -41.50
CA ASN A 187 -6.10 -29.68 -42.69
C ASN A 187 -6.53 -28.86 -43.91
N VAL A 188 -5.56 -28.28 -44.59
CA VAL A 188 -5.76 -27.41 -45.75
C VAL A 188 -5.40 -28.18 -47.01
N THR A 189 -6.32 -28.21 -47.97
CA THR A 189 -6.08 -28.76 -49.30
C THR A 189 -5.96 -27.61 -50.30
N LEU A 190 -4.88 -27.59 -51.06
CA LEU A 190 -4.64 -26.58 -52.10
C LEU A 190 -5.13 -27.06 -53.47
N SER A 191 -5.07 -26.16 -54.45
CA SER A 191 -5.50 -26.41 -55.83
C SER A 191 -4.74 -27.54 -56.54
N ASP A 192 -3.53 -27.87 -56.10
CA ASP A 192 -2.68 -28.95 -56.62
C ASP A 192 -2.84 -30.27 -55.84
N ASP A 193 -3.86 -30.37 -54.98
CA ASP A 193 -4.11 -31.50 -54.08
C ASP A 193 -3.04 -31.72 -53.01
N SER A 194 -2.09 -30.79 -52.84
CA SER A 194 -1.20 -30.80 -51.67
C SER A 194 -2.01 -30.54 -50.39
N LEU A 195 -1.58 -31.23 -49.32
CA LEU A 195 -2.25 -31.19 -48.03
C LEU A 195 -1.25 -30.83 -46.94
N PHE A 196 -1.56 -29.82 -46.14
CA PHE A 196 -0.75 -29.43 -45.00
C PHE A 196 -1.63 -29.07 -43.79
N PRO A 197 -1.21 -29.43 -42.57
CA PRO A 197 -1.92 -29.10 -41.36
C PRO A 197 -1.55 -27.70 -40.87
N LEU A 198 -2.54 -26.97 -40.37
CA LEU A 198 -2.34 -25.72 -39.63
C LEU A 198 -2.86 -25.87 -38.20
N GLU A 199 -2.08 -25.39 -37.24
CA GLU A 199 -2.49 -25.37 -35.84
C GLU A 199 -3.56 -24.31 -35.59
N TRP A 200 -4.57 -24.66 -34.81
CA TRP A 200 -5.57 -23.72 -34.34
C TRP A 200 -4.92 -22.58 -33.55
N GLN A 201 -5.47 -21.37 -33.69
CA GLN A 201 -4.87 -20.18 -33.11
C GLN A 201 -5.79 -19.53 -32.08
N SER A 202 -5.22 -18.69 -31.21
CA SER A 202 -5.99 -17.87 -30.27
C SER A 202 -6.82 -16.81 -30.99
N ILE A 203 -7.89 -16.34 -30.34
CA ILE A 203 -8.68 -15.18 -30.81
C ILE A 203 -7.80 -13.95 -31.05
N ILE A 204 -6.79 -13.72 -30.21
CA ILE A 204 -5.91 -12.57 -30.35
C ILE A 204 -5.04 -12.69 -31.61
N THR A 205 -4.55 -13.91 -31.91
CA THR A 205 -3.83 -14.18 -33.16
C THR A 205 -4.72 -13.95 -34.37
N TYR A 206 -5.99 -14.41 -34.34
CA TYR A 206 -6.95 -14.16 -35.43
C TYR A 206 -7.11 -12.66 -35.66
N ILE A 207 -7.33 -11.91 -34.59
CA ILE A 207 -7.49 -10.47 -34.65
C ILE A 207 -6.27 -9.80 -35.27
N ASN A 208 -5.05 -10.19 -34.86
CA ASN A 208 -3.83 -9.63 -35.44
C ASN A 208 -3.74 -9.92 -36.95
N MET A 209 -4.05 -11.15 -37.38
CA MET A 209 -4.05 -11.51 -38.80
C MET A 209 -5.05 -10.67 -39.62
N TYR A 210 -6.27 -10.48 -39.11
CA TYR A 210 -7.28 -9.63 -39.76
C TYR A 210 -6.86 -8.15 -39.75
N THR A 211 -6.31 -7.66 -38.64
CA THR A 211 -5.88 -6.26 -38.49
C THR A 211 -4.75 -5.92 -39.45
N ASN A 212 -3.81 -6.85 -39.68
CA ASN A 212 -2.71 -6.65 -40.63
C ASN A 212 -3.16 -6.71 -42.10
N GLU A 213 -4.16 -7.54 -42.44
CA GLU A 213 -4.62 -7.67 -43.82
C GLU A 213 -5.61 -6.58 -44.22
N TYR A 214 -6.52 -6.18 -43.31
CA TYR A 214 -7.65 -5.30 -43.64
C TYR A 214 -7.61 -3.95 -42.93
N GLU A 215 -6.61 -3.69 -42.09
CA GLU A 215 -6.43 -2.44 -41.35
C GLU A 215 -7.74 -1.97 -40.68
N ASN A 216 -8.27 -0.82 -41.11
CA ASN A 216 -9.47 -0.20 -40.54
C ASN A 216 -10.77 -0.97 -40.82
N ASP A 217 -10.79 -1.89 -41.79
CA ASP A 217 -11.97 -2.72 -42.11
C ASP A 217 -11.96 -4.08 -41.40
N ALA A 218 -10.89 -4.38 -40.64
CA ALA A 218 -10.73 -5.65 -39.95
C ALA A 218 -11.92 -5.99 -39.05
N GLU A 219 -12.42 -5.01 -38.29
CA GLU A 219 -13.55 -5.24 -37.39
C GLU A 219 -14.81 -5.68 -38.15
N ASN A 220 -15.12 -5.08 -39.29
CA ASN A 220 -16.33 -5.41 -40.03
C ASN A 220 -16.30 -6.84 -40.57
N ARG A 221 -15.10 -7.36 -40.85
CA ARG A 221 -14.87 -8.70 -41.40
C ARG A 221 -14.78 -9.81 -40.37
N LEU A 222 -14.57 -9.47 -39.09
CA LEU A 222 -14.61 -10.45 -38.01
C LEU A 222 -16.03 -11.02 -37.87
N ASP A 223 -16.12 -12.34 -37.71
CA ASP A 223 -17.38 -13.00 -37.41
C ASP A 223 -17.91 -12.64 -36.01
N SER A 224 -19.19 -12.92 -35.78
CA SER A 224 -19.88 -12.56 -34.54
C SER A 224 -19.33 -13.31 -33.31
N PHE A 225 -18.82 -14.52 -33.49
CA PHE A 225 -18.26 -15.32 -32.42
C PHE A 225 -16.93 -14.73 -31.93
N ILE A 226 -15.99 -14.43 -32.85
CA ILE A 226 -14.71 -13.80 -32.53
C ILE A 226 -14.92 -12.42 -31.89
N LYS A 227 -15.86 -11.62 -32.42
CA LYS A 227 -16.25 -10.33 -31.82
C LYS A 227 -16.70 -10.50 -30.37
N THR A 228 -17.55 -11.49 -30.11
CA THR A 228 -18.12 -11.73 -28.78
C THR A 228 -17.04 -12.21 -27.81
N GLU A 229 -16.21 -13.17 -28.20
CA GLU A 229 -15.16 -13.67 -27.31
C GLU A 229 -14.08 -12.63 -27.05
N PHE A 230 -13.71 -11.83 -28.06
CA PHE A 230 -12.80 -10.71 -27.85
C PHE A 230 -13.38 -9.66 -26.90
N HIS A 231 -14.66 -9.32 -27.05
CA HIS A 231 -15.35 -8.45 -26.10
C HIS A 231 -15.30 -9.02 -24.68
N ASN A 232 -15.54 -10.31 -24.51
CA ASN A 232 -15.48 -10.98 -23.21
C ASN A 232 -14.08 -10.90 -22.58
N ILE A 233 -13.02 -11.10 -23.37
CA ILE A 233 -11.63 -10.92 -22.93
C ILE A 233 -11.40 -9.48 -22.47
N LEU A 234 -11.82 -8.49 -23.27
CA LEU A 234 -11.66 -7.07 -22.94
C LEU A 234 -12.43 -6.66 -21.69
N VAL A 235 -13.63 -7.21 -21.46
CA VAL A 235 -14.39 -6.97 -20.23
C VAL A 235 -13.61 -7.46 -19.00
N LEU A 236 -12.97 -8.62 -19.09
CA LEU A 236 -12.16 -9.14 -17.99
C LEU A 236 -10.93 -8.28 -17.74
N ILE A 237 -10.17 -7.94 -18.79
CA ILE A 237 -8.97 -7.10 -18.67
C ILE A 237 -9.33 -5.71 -18.10
N ASN A 238 -10.43 -5.10 -18.55
CA ASN A 238 -10.87 -3.81 -18.01
C ASN A 238 -11.24 -3.89 -16.52
N LYS A 239 -11.88 -5.00 -16.08
CA LYS A 239 -12.14 -5.22 -14.65
C LYS A 239 -10.85 -5.39 -13.87
N THR A 240 -9.90 -6.15 -14.40
CA THR A 240 -8.56 -6.30 -13.80
C THR A 240 -7.87 -4.96 -13.64
N ILE A 241 -7.84 -4.12 -14.69
CA ILE A 241 -7.29 -2.75 -14.62
C ILE A 241 -7.97 -1.94 -13.51
N ALA A 242 -9.31 -1.98 -13.43
CA ALA A 242 -10.06 -1.25 -12.41
C ALA A 242 -9.71 -1.70 -10.99
N TRP A 243 -9.61 -3.00 -10.74
CA TRP A 243 -9.19 -3.51 -9.42
C TRP A 243 -7.73 -3.23 -9.11
N CYS A 244 -6.83 -3.25 -10.10
CA CYS A 244 -5.45 -2.84 -9.91
C CYS A 244 -5.35 -1.37 -9.48
N ILE A 245 -6.15 -0.47 -10.06
CA ILE A 245 -6.23 0.93 -9.63
C ILE A 245 -6.73 1.02 -8.18
N GLU A 246 -7.80 0.30 -7.84
CA GLU A 246 -8.33 0.30 -6.47
C GLU A 246 -7.30 -0.24 -5.47
N LEU A 247 -6.58 -1.31 -5.83
CA LEU A 247 -5.55 -1.90 -5.00
C LEU A 247 -4.40 -0.92 -4.75
N LEU A 248 -3.91 -0.22 -5.77
CA LEU A 248 -2.85 0.78 -5.60
C LEU A 248 -3.28 1.99 -4.77
N ASN A 249 -4.57 2.33 -4.76
CA ASN A 249 -5.09 3.37 -3.89
C ASN A 249 -5.15 2.94 -2.41
N LEU A 250 -5.15 1.63 -2.12
CA LEU A 250 -5.24 1.08 -0.77
C LEU A 250 -3.89 0.63 -0.23
N ASP A 251 -3.09 -0.02 -1.06
CA ASP A 251 -1.77 -0.53 -0.75
C ASP A 251 -0.76 -0.14 -1.82
N GLU A 252 0.18 0.67 -1.36
CA GLU A 252 1.20 1.33 -2.15
C GLU A 252 2.35 0.37 -2.52
N HIS A 253 2.47 -0.74 -1.79
CA HIS A 253 3.44 -1.82 -2.00
C HIS A 253 2.96 -2.91 -2.96
N SER A 254 1.68 -2.89 -3.36
CA SER A 254 1.10 -3.87 -4.30
C SER A 254 1.51 -3.67 -5.77
N TYR A 255 2.40 -2.72 -6.07
CA TYR A 255 2.83 -2.41 -7.42
C TYR A 255 3.38 -3.63 -8.19
N GLN A 256 4.25 -4.42 -7.57
CA GLN A 256 4.84 -5.59 -8.25
C GLN A 256 3.75 -6.57 -8.66
N PHE A 257 2.79 -6.81 -7.77
CA PHE A 257 1.63 -7.64 -8.06
C PHE A 257 0.82 -7.09 -9.24
N VAL A 258 0.54 -5.78 -9.27
CA VAL A 258 -0.16 -5.14 -10.39
C VAL A 258 0.60 -5.25 -11.71
N LYS A 259 1.93 -5.04 -11.70
CA LYS A 259 2.77 -5.21 -12.89
C LYS A 259 2.63 -6.63 -13.45
N PHE A 260 2.83 -7.64 -12.61
CA PHE A 260 2.72 -9.04 -13.01
C PHE A 260 1.32 -9.42 -13.49
N ALA A 261 0.27 -8.87 -12.85
CA ALA A 261 -1.11 -9.12 -13.26
C ALA A 261 -1.44 -8.57 -14.66
N LEU A 262 -0.86 -7.43 -15.03
CA LEU A 262 -1.20 -6.73 -16.28
C LEU A 262 -0.25 -7.01 -17.45
N ILE A 263 1.02 -7.34 -17.19
CA ILE A 263 2.04 -7.45 -18.26
C ILE A 263 1.67 -8.49 -19.32
N ASN A 264 0.98 -9.56 -18.94
CA ASN A 264 0.54 -10.62 -19.85
C ASN A 264 -0.50 -10.15 -20.87
N PHE A 265 -1.18 -9.02 -20.61
CA PHE A 265 -2.19 -8.46 -21.51
C PHE A 265 -1.64 -7.44 -22.50
N THR A 266 -0.32 -7.19 -22.50
CA THR A 266 0.29 -6.14 -23.35
C THR A 266 -0.08 -6.31 -24.82
N TYR A 267 0.13 -7.51 -25.35
CA TYR A 267 -0.19 -7.83 -26.75
C TYR A 267 -1.69 -7.72 -27.04
N THR A 268 -2.55 -8.22 -26.15
CA THR A 268 -4.02 -8.11 -26.29
C THR A 268 -4.49 -6.66 -26.30
N ILE A 269 -3.95 -5.81 -25.43
CA ILE A 269 -4.26 -4.38 -25.35
C ILE A 269 -3.81 -3.64 -26.61
N GLU A 270 -2.67 -4.01 -27.20
CA GLU A 270 -2.21 -3.45 -28.47
C GLU A 270 -3.16 -3.74 -29.62
N GLU A 271 -3.54 -5.00 -29.81
CA GLU A 271 -4.48 -5.40 -30.85
C GLU A 271 -5.85 -4.73 -30.66
N ALA A 272 -6.31 -4.63 -29.41
CA ALA A 272 -7.55 -3.94 -29.09
C ALA A 272 -7.50 -2.44 -29.38
N TYR A 273 -6.35 -1.80 -29.18
CA TYR A 273 -6.15 -0.39 -29.52
C TYR A 273 -6.11 -0.16 -31.03
N LYS A 274 -5.43 -1.03 -31.79
CA LYS A 274 -5.42 -0.98 -33.27
C LYS A 274 -6.84 -1.09 -33.85
N LEU A 275 -7.68 -1.95 -33.28
CA LEU A 275 -9.08 -2.10 -33.64
C LEU A 275 -10.01 -0.99 -33.10
N GLY A 276 -9.48 0.01 -32.37
CA GLY A 276 -10.30 1.06 -31.76
C GLY A 276 -11.27 0.58 -30.67
N LYS A 277 -11.05 -0.61 -30.09
CA LYS A 277 -11.88 -1.18 -29.00
C LYS A 277 -11.52 -0.64 -27.63
N ILE A 278 -10.33 -0.05 -27.51
CA ILE A 278 -9.88 0.61 -26.30
C ILE A 278 -9.59 2.06 -26.66
N ASP A 279 -10.15 2.98 -25.88
CA ASP A 279 -9.86 4.40 -26.02
C ASP A 279 -8.41 4.71 -25.56
N LYS A 280 -7.88 5.84 -26.06
CA LYS A 280 -6.53 6.27 -25.74
C LYS A 280 -6.27 6.40 -24.23
N ASN A 281 -7.26 6.82 -23.45
CA ASN A 281 -7.10 7.01 -22.01
C ASN A 281 -6.86 5.67 -21.30
N LYS A 282 -7.68 4.65 -21.58
CA LYS A 282 -7.50 3.30 -21.02
C LYS A 282 -6.19 2.66 -21.46
N TYR A 283 -5.82 2.85 -22.73
CA TYR A 283 -4.53 2.40 -23.26
C TYR A 283 -3.36 3.02 -22.47
N GLU A 284 -3.39 4.34 -22.26
CA GLU A 284 -2.38 5.03 -21.45
C GLU A 284 -2.37 4.58 -19.98
N ILE A 285 -3.54 4.41 -19.37
CA ILE A 285 -3.67 3.94 -17.98
C ILE A 285 -3.02 2.57 -17.83
N PHE A 286 -3.27 1.63 -18.75
CA PHE A 286 -2.66 0.30 -18.73
C PHE A 286 -1.13 0.38 -18.71
N TYR A 287 -0.53 1.14 -19.64
CA TYR A 287 0.92 1.29 -19.69
C TYR A 287 1.49 2.08 -18.50
N LYS A 288 0.75 3.05 -17.95
CA LYS A 288 1.13 3.73 -16.70
C LYS A 288 1.19 2.74 -15.54
N LEU A 289 0.18 1.89 -15.38
CA LEU A 289 0.12 0.89 -14.30
C LEU A 289 1.27 -0.11 -14.37
N ILE A 290 1.64 -0.58 -15.56
CA ILE A 290 2.78 -1.48 -15.73
C ILE A 290 4.12 -0.76 -15.49
N SER A 291 4.18 0.56 -15.71
CA SER A 291 5.43 1.32 -15.70
C SER A 291 5.77 2.03 -14.39
N ILE A 292 4.86 2.13 -13.41
CA ILE A 292 5.15 2.74 -12.08
C ILE A 292 6.17 1.87 -11.31
N HIS A 293 6.75 2.25 -10.17
CA HIS A 293 7.47 1.31 -9.27
C HIS A 293 7.43 1.92 -7.89
N ASN A 294 6.73 1.27 -6.96
CA ASN A 294 6.32 1.79 -5.65
C ASN A 294 5.41 3.04 -5.74
N ASN A 295 4.38 3.09 -4.90
CA ASN A 295 3.88 4.37 -4.44
C ASN A 295 4.04 4.45 -2.92
N ASN A 296 4.06 5.66 -2.39
CA ASN A 296 3.53 5.95 -1.07
C ASN A 296 2.40 6.96 -1.23
N GLU A 297 1.22 6.62 -0.72
CA GLU A 297 -0.01 7.41 -0.52
C GLU A 297 -0.58 8.27 -1.67
N ASP A 298 -1.87 8.01 -1.89
CA ASP A 298 -2.87 8.66 -2.73
C ASP A 298 -2.74 8.50 -4.25
N SER A 299 -3.92 8.43 -4.89
CA SER A 299 -4.21 8.26 -6.33
C SER A 299 -3.13 8.68 -7.33
N ILE A 300 -3.08 8.00 -8.50
CA ILE A 300 -2.28 8.36 -9.68
C ILE A 300 -2.72 9.74 -10.23
N THR A 301 -2.49 10.77 -9.44
CA THR A 301 -2.62 12.19 -9.76
C THR A 301 -1.22 12.70 -10.07
N GLU A 302 -1.15 13.74 -10.89
CA GLU A 302 0.12 14.32 -11.32
C GLU A 302 1.02 14.72 -10.13
N ASN A 303 0.42 15.18 -9.02
CA ASN A 303 1.14 15.57 -7.81
C ASN A 303 1.84 14.38 -7.11
N ASN A 304 1.18 13.21 -7.06
CA ASN A 304 1.78 12.04 -6.42
C ASN A 304 2.92 11.44 -7.25
N LEU A 305 2.81 11.51 -8.59
CA LEU A 305 3.91 11.18 -9.48
C LEU A 305 5.10 12.13 -9.28
N LYS A 306 4.86 13.44 -9.14
CA LYS A 306 5.93 14.43 -8.86
C LYS A 306 6.65 14.11 -7.56
N LYS A 307 5.92 13.80 -6.48
CA LYS A 307 6.49 13.44 -5.18
C LYS A 307 7.34 12.17 -5.24
N LEU A 308 6.85 11.13 -5.91
CA LEU A 308 7.60 9.88 -6.13
C LEU A 308 8.88 10.14 -6.93
N PHE A 309 8.75 10.84 -8.06
CA PHE A 309 9.86 11.09 -8.97
C PHE A 309 10.91 11.99 -8.33
N ALA A 310 10.51 12.95 -7.49
CA ALA A 310 11.43 13.72 -6.64
C ALA A 310 12.30 12.80 -5.78
N LYS A 311 11.67 11.87 -5.07
CA LYS A 311 12.37 10.93 -4.18
C LYS A 311 13.30 10.00 -4.94
N GLU A 312 12.83 9.40 -6.04
CA GLU A 312 13.65 8.49 -6.84
C GLU A 312 14.84 9.18 -7.51
N LEU A 313 14.63 10.38 -8.08
CA LEU A 313 15.71 11.18 -8.68
C LEU A 313 16.70 11.69 -7.64
N SER A 314 16.20 12.10 -6.47
CA SER A 314 17.03 12.50 -5.33
C SER A 314 17.95 11.37 -4.92
N ASN A 315 17.40 10.17 -4.76
CA ASN A 315 18.18 8.99 -4.38
C ASN A 315 19.18 8.57 -5.46
N LYS A 316 18.81 8.63 -6.74
CA LYS A 316 19.68 8.16 -7.83
C LYS A 316 20.83 9.13 -8.13
N TYR A 317 20.55 10.43 -8.14
CA TYR A 317 21.49 11.46 -8.58
C TYR A 317 22.03 12.33 -7.43
N ASP A 318 21.78 11.92 -6.19
CA ASP A 318 22.19 12.63 -4.96
C ASP A 318 21.78 14.11 -4.96
N LYS A 319 20.53 14.36 -5.39
CA LYS A 319 19.91 15.69 -5.42
C LYS A 319 18.92 15.81 -4.26
N ASN A 320 18.67 17.03 -3.78
CA ASN A 320 17.65 17.27 -2.74
C ASN A 320 16.39 17.86 -3.39
N LEU A 321 15.66 17.04 -4.15
CA LEU A 321 14.47 17.45 -4.90
C LEU A 321 13.20 17.23 -4.07
N ALA A 322 12.32 18.22 -4.05
CA ALA A 322 10.96 18.14 -3.54
C ALA A 322 9.94 18.16 -4.69
N GLU A 323 8.68 17.84 -4.39
CA GLU A 323 7.58 17.82 -5.37
C GLU A 323 7.47 19.12 -6.18
N LYS A 324 7.64 20.26 -5.52
CA LYS A 324 7.61 21.61 -6.13
C LYS A 324 8.73 21.85 -7.16
N ASP A 325 9.80 21.07 -7.09
CA ASP A 325 10.97 21.21 -7.95
C ASP A 325 10.80 20.39 -9.26
N LEU A 326 9.77 19.54 -9.32
CA LEU A 326 9.37 18.86 -10.55
C LEU A 326 8.26 19.66 -11.24
N PRO A 327 8.48 20.14 -12.48
CA PRO A 327 7.40 20.68 -13.30
C PRO A 327 6.47 19.55 -13.75
N ASN A 328 5.70 19.75 -14.82
CA ASN A 328 4.74 18.76 -15.30
C ASN A 328 5.42 17.44 -15.66
N VAL A 329 4.80 16.33 -15.21
CA VAL A 329 5.25 14.98 -15.50
C VAL A 329 4.64 14.56 -16.83
N ASN A 330 5.46 14.43 -17.85
CA ASN A 330 5.00 14.00 -19.16
C ASN A 330 5.07 12.48 -19.26
N PHE A 331 4.05 11.87 -19.85
CA PHE A 331 4.02 10.44 -20.14
C PHE A 331 3.93 10.23 -21.64
N ARG A 332 4.74 9.33 -22.18
CA ARG A 332 4.59 8.85 -23.55
C ARG A 332 4.85 7.35 -23.60
N ILE A 333 4.29 6.71 -24.61
CA ILE A 333 4.53 5.30 -24.89
C ILE A 333 5.67 5.25 -25.91
N LEU A 334 6.75 4.57 -25.56
CA LEU A 334 7.86 4.31 -26.46
C LEU A 334 7.65 2.97 -27.17
N ASP A 335 7.88 2.98 -28.47
CA ASP A 335 7.99 1.77 -29.26
C ASP A 335 9.46 1.32 -29.24
N THR A 336 9.76 0.23 -28.53
CA THR A 336 11.08 -0.41 -28.60
C THR A 336 11.01 -1.63 -29.51
N LYS A 337 12.15 -2.08 -30.04
CA LYS A 337 12.20 -3.24 -30.95
C LYS A 337 11.59 -4.53 -30.36
N GLU A 338 11.47 -4.61 -29.04
CA GLU A 338 11.01 -5.81 -28.33
C GLU A 338 9.67 -5.62 -27.62
N LEU A 339 9.35 -4.41 -27.13
CA LEU A 339 8.09 -4.14 -26.43
C LEU A 339 7.73 -2.64 -26.43
N LYS A 340 6.43 -2.32 -26.37
CA LYS A 340 6.02 -0.96 -25.98
C LYS A 340 6.15 -0.78 -24.48
N VAL A 341 6.79 0.31 -24.07
CA VAL A 341 6.99 0.64 -22.65
C VAL A 341 6.52 2.06 -22.38
N GLY A 342 5.96 2.28 -21.19
CA GLY A 342 5.67 3.62 -20.73
C GLY A 342 6.96 4.33 -20.34
N GLU A 343 7.16 5.53 -20.87
CA GLU A 343 8.22 6.44 -20.46
C GLU A 343 7.60 7.64 -19.75
N PHE A 344 8.09 7.92 -18.55
CA PHE A 344 7.86 9.21 -17.91
C PHE A 344 9.04 10.14 -18.15
N SER A 345 8.78 11.41 -18.40
CA SER A 345 9.81 12.43 -18.55
C SER A 345 9.52 13.64 -17.67
N VAL A 346 10.58 14.14 -17.06
CA VAL A 346 10.58 15.33 -16.22
C VAL A 346 11.79 16.17 -16.59
N GLU A 347 11.61 17.48 -16.72
CA GLU A 347 12.71 18.41 -16.95
C GLU A 347 13.04 19.14 -15.64
N ILE A 348 14.28 19.06 -15.18
CA ILE A 348 14.73 19.72 -13.95
C ILE A 348 15.98 20.52 -14.30
N GLU A 349 15.95 21.84 -14.09
CA GLU A 349 17.08 22.74 -14.34
C GLU A 349 17.66 22.60 -15.77
N GLY A 350 16.80 22.43 -16.77
CA GLY A 350 17.21 22.25 -18.18
C GLY A 350 17.78 20.87 -18.52
N THR A 351 17.74 19.91 -17.57
CA THR A 351 18.11 18.52 -17.81
C THR A 351 16.85 17.66 -17.87
N THR A 352 16.65 16.94 -18.98
CA THR A 352 15.56 15.95 -19.08
C THR A 352 15.97 14.64 -18.43
N TYR A 353 15.13 14.16 -17.53
CA TYR A 353 15.22 12.84 -16.91
C TYR A 353 14.10 11.95 -17.46
N LEU A 354 14.46 10.76 -17.88
CA LEU A 354 13.56 9.77 -18.46
C LEU A 354 13.48 8.56 -17.53
N ARG A 355 12.27 8.10 -17.23
CA ARG A 355 12.01 6.90 -16.44
C ARG A 355 11.42 5.84 -17.34
N ILE A 356 12.14 4.74 -17.55
CA ILE A 356 11.75 3.62 -18.40
C ILE A 356 11.91 2.35 -17.58
N ASP A 357 10.85 1.55 -17.47
CA ASP A 357 10.84 0.27 -16.74
C ASP A 357 11.40 0.38 -15.30
N GLY A 358 10.97 1.40 -14.57
CA GLY A 358 11.41 1.66 -13.19
C GLY A 358 12.83 2.22 -13.06
N SER A 359 13.56 2.42 -14.16
CA SER A 359 14.92 2.97 -14.15
C SER A 359 14.95 4.40 -14.70
N TRP A 360 15.59 5.30 -13.96
CA TRP A 360 15.85 6.66 -14.42
C TRP A 360 17.11 6.74 -15.30
N ILE A 361 17.10 7.56 -16.34
CA ILE A 361 18.25 7.84 -17.20
C ILE A 361 18.22 9.34 -17.48
N ASN A 362 19.35 10.04 -17.32
CA ASN A 362 19.40 11.45 -17.68
C ASN A 362 19.67 11.61 -19.20
N GLY A 363 19.28 12.75 -19.78
CA GLY A 363 19.43 12.99 -21.21
C GLY A 363 20.88 12.90 -21.72
N ILE A 364 21.88 13.14 -20.85
CA ILE A 364 23.31 13.07 -21.17
C ILE A 364 23.77 11.61 -21.29
N GLU A 365 23.42 10.76 -20.33
CA GLU A 365 23.66 9.31 -20.33
C GLU A 365 23.04 8.64 -21.56
N LEU A 366 21.88 9.13 -22.00
CA LEU A 366 21.18 8.60 -23.17
C LEU A 366 21.91 8.96 -24.48
N LEU A 367 22.51 10.15 -24.56
CA LEU A 367 23.35 10.57 -25.67
C LEU A 367 24.67 9.78 -25.71
N GLU A 368 25.25 9.48 -24.55
CA GLU A 368 26.46 8.66 -24.45
C GLU A 368 26.19 7.21 -24.88
N LYS A 369 25.10 6.58 -24.41
CA LYS A 369 24.68 5.24 -24.86
C LYS A 369 24.43 5.17 -26.37
N ARG A 370 23.84 6.22 -26.96
CA ARG A 370 23.59 6.29 -28.41
C ARG A 370 24.87 6.50 -29.23
N LYS A 371 25.91 7.14 -28.67
CA LYS A 371 27.22 7.25 -29.32
C LYS A 371 27.95 5.91 -29.33
N VAL A 372 27.87 5.13 -28.25
CA VAL A 372 28.48 3.80 -28.16
C VAL A 372 27.85 2.81 -29.14
N ASN A 373 26.51 2.79 -29.25
CA ASN A 373 25.79 1.89 -30.17
C ASN A 373 25.86 2.29 -31.66
N LYS A 374 26.47 3.43 -32.01
CA LYS A 374 26.75 3.81 -33.41
C LYS A 374 28.15 3.42 -33.87
N ILE A 375 29.00 2.96 -32.95
CA ILE A 375 30.40 2.59 -33.22
C ILE A 375 30.56 1.05 -33.25
N SER A 376 29.56 0.30 -32.78
CA SER A 376 29.37 -1.14 -33.03
C SER A 376 28.45 -1.37 -34.22
#